data_AF-A0A4Q2YY40-F1
#
_entry.id   AF-A0A4Q2YY40-F1
#
_cell.length_a   1.000
_cell.length_b   1.000
_cell.length_c   1.000
_cell.angle_alpha   90.00
_cell.angle_beta   90.00
_cell.angle_gamma   90.00
#
_symmetry.space_group_name_H-M   'P 1'
#
loop_
_entity.id
_entity.type
_entity.pdbx_description
1 polymer ?
#
loop_
_entity_poly.entity_id
_entity_poly.type
_entity_poly.pdbx_seq_one_letter_code
_entity_poly.pdbx_strand_id
1 'polypeptide(L)' 'PLFRHMEEDMDINAGSIVDGEETHEQVADRIYQEILRVASGGKSKSEALGFGDCEFVPWNISAQM' A
#
# COMPACT_ATOMS: atom_id res chain seq x y z
N PRO A 1 10.34 -2.99 -13.94
CA PRO A 1 9.03 -3.21 -13.25
C PRO A 1 9.11 -2.81 -11.78
N LEU A 2 8.33 -1.81 -11.35
CA LEU A 2 8.37 -1.20 -10.01
C LEU A 2 8.18 -2.24 -8.89
N PHE A 3 7.11 -3.02 -8.98
CA PHE A 3 6.75 -4.00 -7.94
C PHE A 3 7.86 -5.00 -7.65
N ARG A 4 8.55 -5.53 -8.66
CA ARG A 4 9.65 -6.50 -8.46
C ARG A 4 10.88 -5.90 -7.76
N HIS A 5 11.09 -4.59 -7.89
CA HIS A 5 12.21 -3.90 -7.23
C HIS A 5 11.85 -3.42 -5.82
N MET A 6 10.56 -3.27 -5.55
CA MET A 6 10.02 -2.79 -4.27
C MET A 6 9.10 -3.85 -3.65
N GLU A 7 9.35 -5.14 -3.92
CA GLU A 7 8.46 -6.21 -3.48
C GLU A 7 8.42 -6.28 -1.95
N GLU A 8 9.51 -5.91 -1.28
CA GLU A 8 9.57 -5.85 0.19
C GLU A 8 8.77 -4.67 0.78
N ASP A 9 8.51 -3.61 0.01
CA ASP A 9 7.82 -2.39 0.46
C ASP A 9 6.36 -2.28 -0.02
N MET A 10 5.99 -2.95 -1.12
CA MET A 10 4.66 -2.85 -1.73
C MET A 10 3.78 -4.04 -1.36
N ASP A 11 2.67 -3.82 -0.67
CA ASP A 11 1.71 -4.88 -0.34
C ASP A 11 1.01 -5.47 -1.58
N ILE A 12 0.79 -4.66 -2.63
CA ILE A 12 -0.03 -5.04 -3.79
C ILE A 12 0.62 -4.61 -5.11
N ASN A 13 0.59 -5.50 -6.11
CA ASN A 13 0.98 -5.22 -7.49
C ASN A 13 -0.25 -4.95 -8.37
N ALA A 14 -0.52 -3.70 -8.76
CA ALA A 14 -1.55 -3.39 -9.76
C ALA A 14 -1.03 -3.41 -11.21
N GLY A 15 0.26 -3.68 -11.43
CA GLY A 15 0.89 -3.71 -12.75
C GLY A 15 0.39 -4.84 -13.66
N SER A 16 -0.17 -5.91 -13.07
CA SER A 16 -0.78 -7.04 -13.78
C SER A 16 -1.89 -6.63 -14.76
N ILE A 17 -2.54 -5.48 -14.54
CA ILE A 17 -3.51 -4.89 -15.48
C ILE A 17 -2.82 -4.50 -16.79
N VAL A 18 -1.67 -3.85 -16.71
CA VAL A 18 -0.90 -3.39 -17.88
C VAL A 18 -0.22 -4.57 -18.57
N ASP A 19 0.20 -5.57 -17.80
CA ASP A 19 0.78 -6.82 -18.32
C ASP A 19 -0.28 -7.72 -18.98
N GLY A 20 -1.58 -7.41 -18.83
CA GLY A 20 -2.70 -8.17 -19.40
C GLY A 20 -3.00 -9.48 -18.67
N GLU A 21 -2.47 -9.67 -17.47
CA GLU A 21 -2.61 -10.88 -16.65
C GLU A 21 -3.92 -10.88 -15.84
N GLU A 22 -4.38 -9.70 -15.41
CA GLU A 22 -5.60 -9.52 -14.60
C GLU A 22 -6.46 -8.37 -15.14
N THR A 23 -7.78 -8.46 -14.98
CA THR A 23 -8.70 -7.34 -15.27
C THR A 23 -8.69 -6.31 -14.14
N HIS A 24 -9.22 -5.11 -14.43
CA HIS A 24 -9.40 -4.07 -13.43
C HIS A 24 -10.22 -4.57 -12.22
N GLU A 25 -11.31 -5.30 -12.46
CA GLU A 25 -12.20 -5.82 -11.42
C GLU A 25 -11.49 -6.83 -10.52
N GLN A 26 -10.64 -7.70 -11.08
CA GLN A 26 -9.87 -8.67 -10.31
C GLN A 26 -8.86 -7.99 -9.39
N VAL A 27 -8.16 -6.98 -9.89
CA VAL A 27 -7.20 -6.21 -9.08
C VAL A 27 -7.93 -5.37 -8.03
N ALA A 28 -9.08 -4.78 -8.36
CA ALA A 28 -9.90 -4.04 -7.42
C ALA A 28 -10.38 -4.91 -6.25
N ASP A 29 -10.87 -6.12 -6.53
CA ASP A 29 -11.27 -7.07 -5.48
C ASP A 29 -10.07 -7.47 -4.60
N ARG A 30 -8.90 -7.73 -5.20
CA ARG A 30 -7.67 -8.02 -4.43
C ARG A 30 -7.27 -6.87 -3.52
N ILE A 31 -7.35 -5.62 -3.99
CA ILE A 31 -7.10 -4.43 -3.16
C ILE A 31 -8.11 -4.36 -2.01
N TYR A 32 -9.38 -4.62 -2.29
CA TYR A 32 -10.42 -4.60 -1.28
C TYR A 32 -10.20 -5.66 -0.19
N GLN A 33 -9.88 -6.90 -0.57
CA GLN A 33 -9.56 -7.96 0.38
C GLN A 33 -8.33 -7.63 1.23
N GLU A 34 -7.31 -7.00 0.63
CA GLU A 34 -6.11 -6.61 1.36
C GLU A 34 -6.39 -5.50 2.39
N ILE A 35 -7.24 -4.52 2.03
CA ILE A 35 -7.72 -3.50 2.98
C ILE A 35 -8.44 -4.17 4.15
N LEU A 36 -9.34 -5.13 3.88
CA LEU A 36 -10.05 -5.86 4.93
C LEU A 36 -9.10 -6.68 5.81
N ARG A 37 -8.09 -7.35 5.22
CA ARG A 37 -7.08 -8.11 5.95
C ARG A 37 -6.31 -7.23 6.93
N VAL A 38 -5.85 -6.07 6.47
CA VAL A 38 -5.10 -5.12 7.31
C VAL A 38 -5.99 -4.53 8.40
N ALA A 39 -7.20 -4.06 8.03
CA ALA A 39 -8.17 -3.53 8.99
C ALA A 39 -8.59 -4.56 10.07
N SER A 40 -8.53 -5.85 9.74
CA SER A 40 -8.80 -6.96 10.66
C SER A 40 -7.62 -7.31 11.59
N GLY A 41 -6.56 -6.50 11.60
CA GLY A 41 -5.36 -6.69 12.43
C GLY A 41 -4.22 -7.43 11.76
N GLY A 42 -4.33 -7.71 10.45
CA GLY A 42 -3.18 -8.13 9.66
C GLY A 42 -2.17 -6.98 9.53
N LYS A 43 -0.88 -7.28 9.61
CA LYS A 43 0.15 -6.25 9.38
C LYS A 43 0.36 -6.02 7.88
N SER A 44 0.50 -4.76 7.50
CA SER A 44 1.10 -4.33 6.23
C SER A 44 2.62 -4.55 6.25
N LYS A 45 3.27 -4.50 5.08
CA LYS A 45 4.73 -4.57 4.97
C LYS A 45 5.43 -3.44 5.73
N SER A 46 4.90 -2.22 5.67
CA SER A 46 5.40 -1.07 6.44
C SER A 46 5.45 -1.38 7.94
N GLU A 47 4.35 -1.87 8.51
CA GLU A 47 4.27 -2.23 9.94
C GLU A 47 5.17 -3.41 10.29
N ALA A 48 5.36 -4.37 9.39
CA ALA A 48 6.26 -5.49 9.57
C ALA A 48 7.75 -5.06 9.59
N LEU A 49 8.09 -4.05 8.79
CA LEU A 49 9.42 -3.43 8.72
C LEU A 49 9.68 -2.42 9.85
N GLY A 50 8.69 -2.15 10.69
CA GLY A 50 8.81 -1.20 11.81
C GLY A 50 8.71 0.27 11.38
N PHE A 51 8.20 0.55 10.17
CA PHE A 51 7.85 1.91 9.80
C PHE A 51 6.58 2.34 10.54
N GLY A 52 6.67 3.46 11.25
CA GLY A 52 5.55 4.00 12.05
C GLY A 52 5.93 5.07 13.07
N ASP A 53 7.21 5.16 13.43
CA ASP A 53 7.70 6.09 14.47
C ASP A 53 7.49 7.58 14.14
N CYS A 54 7.26 7.93 12.87
CA CYS A 54 6.97 9.30 12.41
C CYS A 54 5.56 9.43 11.80
N GLU A 55 4.57 8.71 12.31
CA GLU A 55 3.19 8.71 11.78
C GLU A 55 2.44 10.04 12.01
N PHE A 56 2.74 10.74 13.10
CA PHE A 56 1.99 11.93 13.47
C PHE A 56 2.69 13.22 13.00
N VAL A 57 2.43 13.59 11.76
CA VAL A 57 2.90 14.86 11.16
C VAL A 57 1.68 15.73 10.80
N PRO A 58 1.16 16.54 11.73
CA PRO A 58 0.04 17.43 11.45
C PRO A 58 0.34 18.37 10.29
N TRP A 59 -0.62 18.50 9.36
CA TRP A 59 -0.52 19.49 8.30
C TRP A 59 -0.53 20.91 8.89
N ASN A 60 0.58 21.64 8.74
CA ASN A 60 0.69 23.01 9.24
C ASN A 60 -0.12 23.96 8.34
N ILE A 61 -1.16 24.58 8.92
CA ILE A 61 -2.04 25.54 8.22
C ILE A 61 -1.45 26.98 8.27
N SER A 62 -0.43 27.22 9.11
CA SER A 62 0.27 28.50 9.15
C SER A 62 1.40 28.57 8.12
N ALA A 63 1.62 29.74 7.52
CA ALA A 63 2.88 30.04 6.85
C ALA A 63 3.95 30.18 7.94
N GLN A 64 4.90 29.24 8.02
CA GLN A 64 6.12 29.50 8.77
C GLN A 64 6.86 30.63 8.04
N MET A 65 6.93 31.79 8.70
CA MET A 65 7.88 32.85 8.40
C MET A 65 9.14 32.63 9.24
#